data_AF-A0ABD2FTL4-F1
#
_entry.id   AF-A0ABD2FTL4-F1
#
_cell.length_a   1.000
_cell.length_b   1.000
_cell.length_c   1.000
_cell.angle_alpha   90.00
_cell.angle_beta   90.00
_cell.angle_gamma   90.00
#
_symmetry.space_group_name_H-M   'P 1'
#
loop_
_entity.id
_entity.type
_entity.pdbx_description
1 polymer ?
#
loop_
_entity_poly.entity_id
_entity_poly.type
_entity_poly.pdbx_seq_one_letter_code
_entity_poly.pdbx_strand_id
1 'polypeptide(L)'
;MAPSLLQAYRRRWWMAVTAVLENLLCSAVLLGWGSLLIMLKREGFYSHLCSVNESLVVSSGNSSEGDVEWLYCLDQEEMLNLGFTIGSFLLSATTLPLGILMDRFGPRPIRLVGSFCFGLSCVIMAGSAYNPQVLSALIFLALSFNGFGGICLTFTSLTLPNMFGSLSSTILSLMIGSYASSAVTFPGVKLIYDAGVSFNVIMWVWAGLAGFVFFNCFLNWPTEGFPTPDEVDYSKILTLQETPSSDQKIVAERLSEKNGDIRHSTEKLPNGPDFDSAPKSPPFRRSVFSPIFLWSLVTMGMSQLRIIFFMGAMNKMLEFMVTHGEELPSDELEIEEKVSFYSSIFGTLQLLCLLTCPLIGYIMDWRMKDCTDEKTVPPRHRAEADQFTHERP
;
A
#
# COMPACT_ATOMS: atom_id res chain seq x y z
N MET A 1 -2.16 -25.20 -8.48
CA MET A 1 -1.12 -24.80 -9.47
C MET A 1 -1.25 -23.29 -9.65
N ALA A 2 -0.14 -22.54 -9.64
CA ALA A 2 -0.19 -21.09 -9.86
C ALA A 2 -0.61 -20.78 -11.31
N PRO A 3 -1.37 -19.69 -11.55
CA PRO A 3 -1.76 -19.31 -12.90
C PRO A 3 -0.55 -18.87 -13.72
N SER A 4 -0.60 -19.12 -15.03
CA SER A 4 0.43 -18.61 -15.95
C SER A 4 0.30 -17.10 -16.14
N LEU A 5 1.37 -16.45 -16.60
CA LEU A 5 1.38 -15.01 -16.90
C LEU A 5 0.25 -14.62 -17.88
N LEU A 6 -0.04 -15.49 -18.87
CA LEU A 6 -1.12 -15.28 -19.84
C LEU A 6 -2.52 -15.30 -19.19
N GLN A 7 -2.75 -16.23 -18.25
CA GLN A 7 -3.99 -16.29 -17.50
C GLN A 7 -4.17 -15.06 -16.61
N ALA A 8 -3.09 -14.62 -15.94
CA ALA A 8 -3.07 -13.38 -15.18
C ALA A 8 -3.37 -12.17 -16.08
N TYR A 9 -2.79 -12.11 -17.28
CA TYR A 9 -3.04 -11.03 -18.24
C TYR A 9 -4.50 -10.95 -18.68
N ARG A 10 -5.14 -12.09 -18.97
CA ARG A 10 -6.58 -12.14 -19.27
C ARG A 10 -7.44 -11.64 -18.10
N ARG A 11 -6.95 -11.78 -16.86
CA ARG A 11 -7.63 -11.34 -15.62
C ARG A 11 -7.12 -9.99 -15.09
N ARG A 12 -6.28 -9.26 -15.82
CA ARG A 12 -5.60 -8.06 -15.33
C ARG A 12 -6.54 -6.99 -14.76
N TRP A 13 -7.72 -6.81 -15.34
CA TRP A 13 -8.72 -5.85 -14.85
C TRP A 13 -9.32 -6.27 -13.51
N TRP A 14 -9.64 -7.56 -13.35
CA TRP A 14 -10.04 -8.11 -12.08
C TRP A 14 -8.94 -7.90 -11.03
N MET A 15 -7.70 -8.27 -11.36
CA MET A 15 -6.56 -8.10 -10.47
C MET A 15 -6.34 -6.64 -10.08
N ALA A 16 -6.50 -5.69 -11.01
CA ALA A 16 -6.36 -4.26 -10.74
C ALA A 16 -7.45 -3.74 -9.80
N VAL A 17 -8.71 -4.08 -10.06
CA VAL A 17 -9.83 -3.69 -9.19
C VAL A 17 -9.67 -4.28 -7.80
N THR A 18 -9.35 -5.58 -7.70
CA THR A 18 -9.13 -6.20 -6.40
C THR A 18 -7.91 -5.61 -5.70
N ALA A 19 -6.81 -5.33 -6.41
CA ALA A 19 -5.63 -4.73 -5.79
C ALA A 19 -5.90 -3.33 -5.23
N VAL A 20 -6.74 -2.53 -5.90
CA VAL A 20 -7.17 -1.22 -5.37
C VAL A 20 -7.99 -1.39 -4.09
N LEU A 21 -8.95 -2.32 -4.08
CA LEU A 21 -9.78 -2.58 -2.89
C LEU A 21 -8.96 -3.17 -1.74
N GLU A 22 -8.05 -4.08 -2.05
CA GLU A 22 -7.14 -4.73 -1.10
C GLU A 22 -6.15 -3.72 -0.52
N ASN A 23 -5.63 -2.79 -1.33
CA ASN A 23 -4.82 -1.68 -0.83
C ASN A 23 -5.67 -0.78 0.08
N LEU A 24 -6.87 -0.39 -0.36
CA LEU A 24 -7.73 0.48 0.44
C LEU A 24 -8.01 -0.14 1.81
N LEU A 25 -8.30 -1.44 1.88
CA LEU A 25 -8.79 -2.09 3.10
C LEU A 25 -7.70 -2.77 3.95
N CYS A 26 -6.54 -3.09 3.38
CA CYS A 26 -5.54 -3.94 4.04
C CYS A 26 -4.09 -3.44 3.92
N SER A 27 -3.83 -2.25 3.37
CA SER A 27 -2.45 -1.74 3.22
C SER A 27 -1.99 -0.87 4.40
N ALA A 28 -1.98 0.46 4.24
CA ALA A 28 -1.51 1.40 5.25
C ALA A 28 -2.64 1.93 6.12
N VAL A 29 -3.51 1.02 6.58
CA VAL A 29 -4.64 1.40 7.43
C VAL A 29 -4.19 2.04 8.74
N LEU A 30 -2.99 1.71 9.25
CA LEU A 30 -2.37 2.38 10.40
C LEU A 30 -2.25 3.90 10.24
N LEU A 31 -2.23 4.43 9.01
CA LEU A 31 -2.31 5.88 8.79
C LEU A 31 -3.65 6.50 9.23
N GLY A 32 -4.66 5.70 9.54
CA GLY A 32 -5.91 6.11 10.19
C GLY A 32 -5.91 5.92 11.72
N TRP A 33 -4.72 5.85 12.34
CA TRP A 33 -4.52 5.48 13.74
C TRP A 33 -5.45 6.16 14.73
N GLY A 34 -5.71 7.46 14.58
CA GLY A 34 -6.52 8.23 15.53
C GLY A 34 -7.89 7.60 15.84
N SER A 35 -8.54 7.00 14.84
CA SER A 35 -9.82 6.31 15.04
C SER A 35 -9.66 4.94 15.71
N LEU A 36 -8.61 4.18 15.36
CA LEU A 36 -8.31 2.91 16.02
C LEU A 36 -7.94 3.10 17.49
N LEU A 37 -7.14 4.13 17.79
CA LEU A 37 -6.74 4.47 19.16
C LEU A 37 -7.97 4.67 20.06
N ILE A 38 -8.98 5.41 19.58
CA ILE A 38 -10.24 5.63 20.31
C ILE A 38 -10.96 4.30 20.56
N MET A 39 -11.08 3.43 19.54
CA MET A 39 -11.71 2.12 19.70
C MET A 39 -10.97 1.24 20.71
N LEU A 40 -9.63 1.17 20.65
CA LEU A 40 -8.82 0.38 21.57
C LEU A 40 -8.93 0.89 23.02
N LYS A 41 -9.00 2.21 23.21
CA LYS A 41 -9.24 2.81 24.53
C LYS A 41 -10.60 2.39 25.09
N ARG A 42 -11.66 2.46 24.28
CA ARG A 42 -13.03 2.06 24.66
C ARG A 42 -13.18 0.56 24.92
N GLU A 43 -12.37 -0.27 24.29
CA GLU A 43 -12.30 -1.72 24.57
C GLU A 43 -11.44 -2.05 25.82
N GLY A 44 -10.90 -1.05 26.51
CA GLY A 44 -10.18 -1.23 27.77
C GLY A 44 -8.74 -1.75 27.63
N PHE A 45 -8.12 -1.64 26.45
CA PHE A 45 -6.71 -1.99 26.29
C PHE A 45 -5.83 -1.11 27.18
N TYR A 46 -4.96 -1.71 28.00
CA TYR A 46 -4.12 -1.02 28.99
C TYR A 46 -4.85 -0.20 30.06
N SER A 47 -6.15 -0.40 30.28
CA SER A 47 -6.87 0.38 31.31
C SER A 47 -6.36 0.11 32.74
N HIS A 48 -5.69 -1.02 33.01
CA HIS A 48 -5.02 -1.28 34.30
C HIS A 48 -3.89 -0.30 34.65
N LEU A 49 -3.34 0.42 33.66
CA LEU A 49 -2.33 1.46 33.92
C LEU A 49 -2.96 2.73 34.49
N CYS A 50 -4.28 2.90 34.34
CA CYS A 50 -4.96 4.08 34.83
C CYS A 50 -5.22 3.96 36.34
N SER A 51 -4.57 4.84 37.11
CA SER A 51 -4.83 5.04 38.54
C SER A 51 -6.12 5.84 38.74
N VAL A 52 -6.94 5.45 39.73
CA VAL A 52 -8.21 6.11 40.12
C VAL A 52 -8.05 7.62 40.41
N ASN A 53 -6.84 8.08 40.75
CA ASN A 53 -6.56 9.47 41.08
C ASN A 53 -6.08 10.34 39.89
N GLU A 54 -5.66 9.73 38.77
CA GLU A 54 -5.16 10.43 37.58
C GLU A 54 -6.05 10.22 36.34
N SER A 55 -7.18 9.56 36.56
CA SER A 55 -8.06 9.08 35.53
C SER A 55 -9.24 10.04 35.33
N LEU A 56 -9.45 10.47 34.09
CA LEU A 56 -10.60 11.28 33.71
C LEU A 56 -11.86 10.41 33.74
N VAL A 57 -12.82 10.78 34.60
CA VAL A 57 -14.09 10.08 34.74
C VAL A 57 -15.08 10.71 33.76
N VAL A 58 -15.32 10.06 32.61
CA VAL A 58 -16.56 10.33 31.88
C VAL A 58 -17.65 9.56 32.60
N SER A 59 -18.54 10.27 33.27
CA SER A 59 -19.81 9.71 33.74
C SER A 59 -20.84 9.91 32.64
N SER A 60 -21.15 8.86 31.90
CA SER A 60 -22.34 8.83 31.07
C SER A 60 -23.56 8.66 31.99
N GLY A 61 -24.47 9.64 31.95
CA GLY A 61 -25.62 9.71 32.84
C GLY A 61 -26.52 8.47 32.78
N ASN A 62 -26.80 7.89 33.95
CA ASN A 62 -27.92 7.01 34.29
C ASN A 62 -28.45 6.08 33.17
N SER A 63 -27.96 4.84 33.10
CA SER A 63 -28.83 3.67 32.87
C SER A 63 -28.13 2.33 33.10
N SER A 64 -28.69 1.56 34.04
CA SER A 64 -28.76 0.08 34.14
C SER A 64 -27.62 -0.78 33.60
N GLU A 65 -26.97 -1.51 34.53
CA GLU A 65 -26.28 -2.81 34.40
C GLU A 65 -25.94 -3.29 32.98
N GLY A 66 -24.68 -3.12 32.56
CA GLY A 66 -24.13 -3.89 31.43
C GLY A 66 -22.83 -3.38 30.83
N ASP A 67 -22.64 -2.07 30.72
CA ASP A 67 -21.45 -1.50 30.08
C ASP A 67 -20.36 -1.18 31.11
N VAL A 68 -19.20 -1.82 30.94
CA VAL A 68 -18.00 -1.51 31.72
C VAL A 68 -17.46 -0.18 31.20
N GLU A 69 -17.76 0.90 31.91
CA GLU A 69 -17.28 2.25 31.63
C GLU A 69 -15.77 2.33 31.97
N TRP A 70 -14.92 2.32 30.94
CA TRP A 70 -13.47 2.36 31.13
C TRP A 70 -12.98 3.81 31.25
N LEU A 71 -12.30 4.12 32.36
CA LEU A 71 -11.54 5.35 32.46
C LEU A 71 -10.31 5.29 31.54
N TYR A 72 -10.06 6.38 30.84
CA TYR A 72 -8.88 6.55 29.99
C TYR A 72 -7.87 7.50 30.64
N CYS A 73 -6.58 7.24 30.41
CA CYS A 73 -5.48 8.02 30.97
C CYS A 73 -4.34 8.23 29.96
N LEU A 74 -3.38 9.08 30.31
CA LEU A 74 -2.22 9.38 29.46
C LEU A 74 -1.33 8.14 29.28
N ASP A 75 -1.04 7.39 30.35
CA ASP A 75 -0.19 6.19 30.31
C ASP A 75 -0.72 5.12 29.34
N GLN A 76 -2.04 4.93 29.32
CA GLN A 76 -2.72 4.03 28.39
C GLN A 76 -2.47 4.45 26.93
N GLU A 77 -2.57 5.75 26.64
CA GLU A 77 -2.36 6.29 25.31
C GLU A 77 -0.89 6.17 24.86
N GLU A 78 0.06 6.42 25.76
CA GLU A 78 1.49 6.29 25.48
C GLU A 78 1.87 4.87 25.08
N MET A 79 1.37 3.85 25.79
CA MET A 79 1.61 2.45 25.46
C MET A 79 1.02 2.06 24.09
N LEU A 80 -0.19 2.53 23.79
CA LEU A 80 -0.83 2.29 22.49
C LEU A 80 -0.08 3.00 21.35
N ASN A 81 0.35 4.25 21.57
CA ASN A 81 1.14 5.02 20.61
C ASN A 81 2.53 4.40 20.36
N LEU A 82 3.14 3.76 21.36
CA LEU A 82 4.34 2.96 21.17
C LEU A 82 4.06 1.78 20.22
N GLY A 83 2.93 1.09 20.38
CA GLY A 83 2.51 0.02 19.48
C GLY A 83 2.31 0.50 18.04
N PHE A 84 1.63 1.64 17.87
CA PHE A 84 1.48 2.29 16.57
C PHE A 84 2.84 2.67 15.95
N THR A 85 3.77 3.15 16.76
CA THR A 85 5.12 3.52 16.32
C THR A 85 5.88 2.30 15.78
N ILE A 86 5.80 1.15 16.47
CA ILE A 86 6.42 -0.11 16.03
C ILE A 86 5.79 -0.60 14.72
N GLY A 87 4.46 -0.59 14.62
CA GLY A 87 3.75 -0.98 13.39
C GLY A 87 4.12 -0.09 12.19
N SER A 88 4.13 1.23 12.39
CA SER A 88 4.51 2.22 11.36
C SER A 88 5.99 2.13 10.97
N PHE A 89 6.86 1.82 11.93
CA PHE A 89 8.26 1.53 11.66
C PHE A 89 8.40 0.31 10.74
N LEU A 90 7.70 -0.80 11.03
CA LEU A 90 7.75 -1.99 10.18
C LEU A 90 7.15 -1.76 8.79
N LEU A 91 6.09 -0.96 8.68
CA LEU A 91 5.52 -0.52 7.41
C LEU A 91 6.59 0.14 6.52
N SER A 92 7.51 0.91 7.11
CA SER A 92 8.55 1.63 6.37
C SER A 92 9.84 0.84 6.20
N ALA A 93 10.40 0.31 7.30
CA ALA A 93 11.71 -0.34 7.36
C ALA A 93 11.79 -1.62 6.52
N THR A 94 10.66 -2.31 6.35
CA THR A 94 10.61 -3.56 5.58
C THR A 94 10.66 -3.32 4.07
N THR A 95 10.51 -2.09 3.59
CA THR A 95 10.47 -1.78 2.15
C THR A 95 11.76 -2.19 1.42
N LEU A 96 12.93 -1.92 2.01
CA LEU A 96 14.22 -2.29 1.41
C LEU A 96 14.41 -3.81 1.30
N PRO A 97 14.28 -4.60 2.38
CA PRO A 97 14.40 -6.06 2.27
C PRO A 97 13.30 -6.66 1.39
N LEU A 98 12.08 -6.09 1.39
CA LEU A 98 11.02 -6.51 0.47
C LEU A 98 11.37 -6.27 -0.99
N GLY A 99 12.03 -5.15 -1.32
CA GLY A 99 12.56 -4.91 -2.66
C GLY A 99 13.46 -6.04 -3.14
N ILE A 100 14.46 -6.41 -2.33
CA ILE A 100 15.40 -7.50 -2.64
C ILE A 100 14.66 -8.85 -2.78
N LEU A 101 13.71 -9.13 -1.89
CA LEU A 101 12.90 -10.35 -1.94
C LEU A 101 12.03 -10.39 -3.19
N MET A 102 11.46 -9.26 -3.59
CA MET A 102 10.56 -9.14 -4.74
C MET A 102 11.33 -9.36 -6.03
N ASP A 103 12.56 -8.84 -6.13
CA ASP A 103 13.44 -9.07 -7.27
C ASP A 103 13.83 -10.54 -7.41
N ARG A 104 13.97 -11.27 -6.29
CA ARG A 104 14.41 -12.68 -6.29
C ARG A 104 13.28 -13.70 -6.42
N PHE A 105 12.16 -13.48 -5.74
CA PHE A 105 11.08 -14.46 -5.59
C PHE A 105 9.78 -14.03 -6.27
N GLY A 106 9.73 -12.81 -6.82
CA GLY A 106 8.52 -12.25 -7.40
C GLY A 106 7.47 -11.83 -6.36
N PRO A 107 6.32 -11.30 -6.82
CA PRO A 107 5.31 -10.69 -5.96
C PRO A 107 4.44 -11.70 -5.21
N ARG A 108 4.20 -12.89 -5.77
CA ARG A 108 3.25 -13.89 -5.21
C ARG A 108 3.59 -14.36 -3.78
N PRO A 109 4.80 -14.87 -3.47
CA PRO A 109 5.08 -15.35 -2.12
C PRO A 109 5.01 -14.23 -1.08
N ILE A 110 5.48 -13.03 -1.43
CA ILE A 110 5.43 -11.85 -0.57
C ILE A 110 3.98 -11.46 -0.27
N ARG A 111 3.11 -11.45 -1.29
CA ARG A 111 1.70 -11.11 -1.13
C ARG A 111 0.94 -12.14 -0.28
N LEU A 112 1.25 -13.43 -0.42
CA LEU A 112 0.66 -14.49 0.42
C LEU A 112 1.08 -14.37 1.88
N VAL A 113 2.38 -14.15 2.14
CA VAL A 113 2.87 -13.92 3.51
C VAL A 113 2.27 -12.63 4.09
N GLY A 114 2.22 -11.56 3.29
CA GLY A 114 1.65 -10.28 3.70
C GLY A 114 0.18 -10.36 4.08
N SER A 115 -0.66 -10.96 3.22
CA SER A 115 -2.09 -11.17 3.51
C SER A 115 -2.32 -12.08 4.71
N PHE A 116 -1.51 -13.12 4.90
CA PHE A 116 -1.56 -13.96 6.08
C PHE A 116 -1.20 -13.18 7.35
N CYS A 117 -0.11 -12.41 7.35
CA CYS A 117 0.28 -11.57 8.49
C CYS A 117 -0.80 -10.53 8.80
N PHE A 118 -1.38 -9.88 7.79
CA PHE A 118 -2.46 -8.92 8.00
C PHE A 118 -3.70 -9.59 8.61
N GLY A 119 -4.13 -10.73 8.08
CA GLY A 119 -5.25 -11.48 8.66
C GLY A 119 -4.98 -11.94 10.09
N LEU A 120 -3.76 -12.42 10.37
CA LEU A 120 -3.32 -12.78 11.71
C LEU A 120 -3.35 -11.58 12.66
N SER A 121 -3.01 -10.37 12.19
CA SER A 121 -3.12 -9.16 12.99
C SER A 121 -4.56 -8.91 13.47
N CYS A 122 -5.54 -9.00 12.57
CA CYS A 122 -6.96 -8.83 12.90
C CYS A 122 -7.44 -9.90 13.89
N VAL A 123 -7.02 -11.16 13.72
CA VAL A 123 -7.34 -12.25 14.66
C VAL A 123 -6.75 -11.99 16.04
N ILE A 124 -5.51 -11.51 16.11
CA ILE A 124 -4.86 -11.18 17.39
C ILE A 124 -5.58 -9.99 18.06
N MET A 125 -5.98 -8.96 17.31
CA MET A 125 -6.74 -7.83 17.85
C MET A 125 -8.09 -8.27 18.42
N ALA A 126 -8.85 -9.09 17.67
CA ALA A 126 -10.09 -9.68 18.16
C ALA A 126 -9.85 -10.54 19.42
N GLY A 127 -8.86 -11.44 19.37
CA GLY A 127 -8.51 -12.30 20.50
C GLY A 127 -8.15 -11.53 21.76
N SER A 128 -7.43 -10.40 21.60
CA SER A 128 -6.99 -9.56 22.71
C SER A 128 -8.14 -8.79 23.36
N ALA A 129 -9.17 -8.43 22.59
CA ALA A 129 -10.34 -7.71 23.09
C ALA A 129 -11.26 -8.58 23.98
N TYR A 130 -11.16 -9.92 23.95
CA TYR A 130 -11.92 -10.76 24.89
C TYR A 130 -11.45 -10.65 26.34
N ASN A 131 -10.15 -10.40 26.58
CA ASN A 131 -9.61 -10.20 27.91
C ASN A 131 -8.46 -9.17 27.88
N PRO A 132 -8.79 -7.88 27.73
CA PRO A 132 -7.81 -6.82 27.49
C PRO A 132 -6.83 -6.68 28.65
N GLN A 133 -7.23 -6.94 29.90
CA GLN A 133 -6.36 -6.73 31.07
C GLN A 133 -5.08 -7.57 31.03
N VAL A 134 -5.15 -8.78 30.50
CA VAL A 134 -4.01 -9.70 30.42
C VAL A 134 -3.41 -9.71 29.01
N LEU A 135 -4.26 -9.57 27.98
CA LEU A 135 -3.85 -9.74 26.59
C LEU A 135 -3.46 -8.44 25.88
N SER A 136 -3.58 -7.26 26.53
CA SER A 136 -3.22 -5.98 25.90
C SER A 136 -1.82 -5.97 25.27
N ALA A 137 -0.85 -6.68 25.85
CA ALA A 137 0.50 -6.81 25.32
C ALA A 137 0.56 -7.40 23.90
N LEU A 138 -0.42 -8.21 23.49
CA LEU A 138 -0.47 -8.77 22.14
C LEU A 138 -0.76 -7.69 21.08
N ILE A 139 -1.23 -6.50 21.45
CA ILE A 139 -1.47 -5.41 20.51
C ILE A 139 -0.19 -4.99 19.79
N PHE A 140 0.97 -5.05 20.46
CA PHE A 140 2.27 -4.78 19.84
C PHE A 140 2.55 -5.74 18.68
N LEU A 141 2.27 -7.03 18.89
CA LEU A 141 2.44 -8.06 17.86
C LEU A 141 1.42 -7.88 16.74
N ALA A 142 0.17 -7.57 17.08
CA ALA A 142 -0.87 -7.30 16.10
C ALA A 142 -0.51 -6.11 15.19
N LEU A 143 -0.17 -4.95 15.76
CA LEU A 143 0.20 -3.76 15.00
C LEU A 143 1.47 -3.98 14.18
N SER A 144 2.41 -4.78 14.68
CA SER A 144 3.60 -5.19 13.93
C SER A 144 3.24 -5.99 12.68
N PHE A 145 2.40 -7.01 12.81
CA PHE A 145 1.93 -7.79 11.67
C PHE A 145 1.01 -7.01 10.74
N ASN A 146 0.24 -6.05 11.25
CA ASN A 146 -0.59 -5.17 10.45
C ASN A 146 0.28 -4.29 9.55
N GLY A 147 1.29 -3.62 10.11
CA GLY A 147 2.25 -2.79 9.36
C GLY A 147 3.06 -3.61 8.35
N PHE A 148 3.63 -4.74 8.76
CA PHE A 148 4.38 -5.63 7.85
C PHE A 148 3.50 -6.21 6.74
N GLY A 149 2.30 -6.72 7.07
CA GLY A 149 1.37 -7.27 6.11
C GLY A 149 0.90 -6.23 5.10
N GLY A 150 0.61 -5.02 5.60
CA GLY A 150 0.19 -3.88 4.81
C GLY A 150 1.20 -3.47 3.74
N ILE A 151 2.47 -3.29 4.10
CA ILE A 151 3.51 -2.93 3.12
C ILE A 151 3.75 -4.05 2.10
N CYS A 152 3.67 -5.32 2.49
CA CYS A 152 3.77 -6.45 1.56
C CYS A 152 2.68 -6.40 0.49
N LEU A 153 1.43 -6.10 0.88
CA LEU A 153 0.32 -5.94 -0.06
C LEU A 153 0.54 -4.74 -0.99
N THR A 154 0.93 -3.58 -0.47
CA THR A 154 1.20 -2.39 -1.29
C THR A 154 2.29 -2.65 -2.31
N PHE A 155 3.45 -3.13 -1.85
CA PHE A 155 4.65 -3.21 -2.70
C PHE A 155 4.45 -4.21 -3.84
N THR A 156 3.76 -5.32 -3.56
CA THR A 156 3.38 -6.27 -4.61
C THR A 156 2.33 -5.71 -5.56
N SER A 157 1.38 -4.89 -5.09
CA SER A 157 0.40 -4.19 -5.94
C SER A 157 1.05 -3.17 -6.89
N LEU A 158 2.17 -2.54 -6.50
CA LEU A 158 2.90 -1.58 -7.36
C LEU A 158 3.56 -2.21 -8.59
N THR A 159 3.68 -3.54 -8.63
CA THR A 159 4.22 -4.28 -9.80
C THR A 159 3.16 -4.61 -10.85
N LEU A 160 1.88 -4.61 -10.46
CA LEU A 160 0.75 -4.94 -11.34
C LEU A 160 0.58 -3.99 -12.55
N PRO A 161 0.79 -2.66 -12.44
CA PRO A 161 0.63 -1.72 -13.56
C PRO A 161 1.51 -2.03 -14.79
N ASN A 162 2.61 -2.78 -14.62
CA ASN A 162 3.50 -3.17 -15.71
C ASN A 162 2.77 -3.94 -16.83
N MET A 163 1.66 -4.62 -16.51
CA MET A 163 0.85 -5.38 -17.47
C MET A 163 -0.03 -4.52 -18.39
N PHE A 164 -0.09 -3.21 -18.15
CA PHE A 164 -1.01 -2.29 -18.83
C PHE A 164 -0.33 -1.40 -19.87
N GLY A 165 0.97 -1.56 -20.11
CA GLY A 165 1.70 -0.87 -21.18
C GLY A 165 1.50 0.65 -21.14
N SER A 166 0.76 1.19 -22.11
CA SER A 166 0.47 2.63 -22.23
C SER A 166 -0.38 3.24 -21.12
N LEU A 167 -1.01 2.44 -20.26
CA LEU A 167 -1.78 2.89 -19.08
C LEU A 167 -1.06 2.60 -17.76
N SER A 168 0.21 2.18 -17.83
CA SER A 168 0.97 1.77 -16.65
C SER A 168 1.10 2.90 -15.62
N SER A 169 1.31 4.15 -16.02
CA SER A 169 1.45 5.25 -15.06
C SER A 169 0.13 5.62 -14.40
N THR A 170 -0.98 5.62 -15.14
CA THR A 170 -2.32 5.88 -14.61
C THR A 170 -2.72 4.82 -13.58
N ILE A 171 -2.43 3.54 -13.86
CA ILE A 171 -2.76 2.46 -12.93
C ILE A 171 -1.79 2.45 -11.74
N LEU A 172 -0.52 2.77 -11.96
CA LEU A 172 0.45 2.93 -10.86
C LEU A 172 0.03 4.06 -9.92
N SER A 173 -0.37 5.21 -10.46
CA SER A 173 -0.83 6.33 -9.63
C SER A 173 -2.14 6.03 -8.93
N LEU A 174 -3.05 5.25 -9.55
CA LEU A 174 -4.24 4.73 -8.88
C LEU A 174 -3.88 3.79 -7.71
N MET A 175 -2.87 2.92 -7.86
CA MET A 175 -2.39 2.06 -6.76
C MET A 175 -1.82 2.90 -5.61
N ILE A 176 -0.99 3.90 -5.92
CA ILE A 176 -0.44 4.82 -4.90
C ILE A 176 -1.55 5.62 -4.22
N GLY A 177 -2.54 6.10 -5.00
CA GLY A 177 -3.72 6.79 -4.47
C GLY A 177 -4.51 5.90 -3.52
N SER A 178 -4.78 4.64 -3.90
CA SER A 178 -5.48 3.67 -3.06
C SER A 178 -4.76 3.37 -1.74
N TYR A 179 -3.42 3.30 -1.78
CA TYR A 179 -2.58 3.18 -0.60
C TYR A 179 -2.71 4.40 0.32
N ALA A 180 -2.57 5.61 -0.21
CA ALA A 180 -2.70 6.84 0.56
C ALA A 180 -4.11 6.99 1.18
N SER A 181 -5.14 6.57 0.45
CA SER A 181 -6.53 6.57 0.91
C SER A 181 -6.87 5.47 1.91
N SER A 182 -6.02 4.46 2.13
CA SER A 182 -6.28 3.36 3.09
C SER A 182 -6.41 3.83 4.54
N ALA A 183 -5.88 5.00 4.85
CA ALA A 183 -6.06 5.69 6.12
C ALA A 183 -7.53 5.96 6.49
N VAL A 184 -8.45 5.98 5.51
CA VAL A 184 -9.90 6.10 5.75
C VAL A 184 -10.52 4.86 6.40
N THR A 185 -9.87 3.70 6.34
CA THR A 185 -10.47 2.44 6.77
C THR A 185 -10.77 2.42 8.27
N PHE A 186 -9.85 2.87 9.13
CA PHE A 186 -10.15 2.92 10.57
C PHE A 186 -11.24 3.94 10.93
N PRO A 187 -11.28 5.15 10.36
CA PRO A 187 -12.44 6.03 10.47
C PRO A 187 -13.75 5.36 10.03
N GLY A 188 -13.77 4.70 8.88
CA GLY A 188 -14.95 3.99 8.39
C GLY A 188 -15.38 2.86 9.31
N VAL A 189 -14.42 2.08 9.83
CA VAL A 189 -14.66 1.03 10.81
C VAL A 189 -15.16 1.59 12.14
N LYS A 190 -14.62 2.73 12.57
CA LYS A 190 -15.07 3.43 13.78
C LYS A 190 -16.54 3.87 13.67
N LEU A 191 -17.00 4.33 12.51
CA LEU A 191 -18.42 4.63 12.31
C LEU A 191 -19.32 3.40 12.49
N ILE A 192 -18.86 2.22 12.06
CA ILE A 192 -19.58 0.95 12.25
C ILE A 192 -19.59 0.56 13.73
N TYR A 193 -18.46 0.77 14.44
CA TYR A 193 -18.35 0.54 15.88
C TYR A 193 -19.29 1.47 16.67
N ASP A 194 -19.29 2.77 16.36
CA ASP A 194 -20.16 3.77 16.98
C ASP A 194 -21.65 3.52 16.69
N ALA A 195 -21.98 2.79 15.61
CA ALA A 195 -23.34 2.32 15.31
C ALA A 195 -23.78 1.09 16.15
N GLY A 196 -22.95 0.62 17.08
CA GLY A 196 -23.27 -0.45 18.03
C GLY A 196 -22.77 -1.85 17.64
N VAL A 197 -21.95 -1.98 16.59
CA VAL A 197 -21.33 -3.27 16.24
C VAL A 197 -20.08 -3.49 17.10
N SER A 198 -20.04 -4.59 17.85
CA SER A 198 -18.89 -4.91 18.71
C SER A 198 -17.55 -4.98 17.94
N PHE A 199 -16.46 -4.53 18.58
CA PHE A 199 -15.11 -4.55 18.01
C PHE A 199 -14.68 -5.95 17.57
N ASN A 200 -15.00 -6.98 18.35
CA ASN A 200 -14.71 -8.37 18.04
C ASN A 200 -15.29 -8.80 16.69
N VAL A 201 -16.56 -8.51 16.44
CA VAL A 201 -17.23 -8.86 15.17
C VAL A 201 -16.56 -8.15 14.00
N ILE A 202 -16.27 -6.86 14.15
CA ILE A 202 -15.56 -6.06 13.13
C ILE A 202 -14.22 -6.70 12.78
N MET A 203 -13.40 -7.02 13.79
CA MET A 203 -12.06 -7.59 13.58
C MET A 203 -12.10 -9.00 12.97
N TRP A 204 -13.06 -9.84 13.35
CA TRP A 204 -13.26 -11.15 12.71
C TRP A 204 -13.71 -11.04 11.25
N VAL A 205 -14.62 -10.11 10.94
CA VAL A 205 -15.04 -9.84 9.56
C VAL A 205 -13.85 -9.36 8.72
N TRP A 206 -13.03 -8.47 9.28
CA TRP A 206 -11.83 -7.98 8.60
C TRP A 206 -10.77 -9.06 8.41
N ALA A 207 -10.59 -9.96 9.38
CA ALA A 207 -9.76 -11.15 9.21
C ALA A 207 -10.27 -12.04 8.06
N GLY A 208 -11.60 -12.21 7.94
CA GLY A 208 -12.23 -12.91 6.83
C GLY A 208 -11.95 -12.24 5.48
N LEU A 209 -12.04 -10.91 5.42
CA LEU A 209 -11.66 -10.13 4.24
C LEU A 209 -10.18 -10.32 3.87
N ALA A 210 -9.27 -10.29 4.85
CA ALA A 210 -7.85 -10.57 4.63
C ALA A 210 -7.63 -12.01 4.13
N GLY A 211 -8.43 -12.98 4.62
CA GLY A 211 -8.47 -14.33 4.08
C GLY A 211 -8.91 -14.36 2.61
N PHE A 212 -9.91 -13.56 2.22
CA PHE A 212 -10.29 -13.40 0.82
C PHE A 212 -9.16 -12.83 -0.04
N VAL A 213 -8.40 -11.85 0.46
CA VAL A 213 -7.18 -11.33 -0.21
C VAL A 213 -6.16 -12.44 -0.43
N PHE A 214 -5.93 -13.28 0.60
CA PHE A 214 -5.03 -14.42 0.50
C PHE A 214 -5.48 -15.40 -0.59
N PHE A 215 -6.77 -15.76 -0.64
CA PHE A 215 -7.30 -16.65 -1.66
C PHE A 215 -7.27 -16.02 -3.07
N ASN A 216 -7.59 -14.73 -3.19
CA ASN A 216 -7.50 -14.00 -4.44
C ASN A 216 -6.07 -14.00 -4.97
N CYS A 217 -5.08 -13.76 -4.10
CA CYS A 217 -3.66 -13.92 -4.41
C CYS A 217 -3.33 -15.34 -4.89
N PHE A 218 -3.74 -16.34 -4.13
CA PHE A 218 -3.45 -17.74 -4.43
C PHE A 218 -3.97 -18.16 -5.82
N LEU A 219 -5.16 -17.67 -6.21
CA LEU A 219 -5.82 -18.04 -7.45
C LEU A 219 -5.41 -17.21 -8.67
N ASN A 220 -5.12 -15.91 -8.49
CA ASN A 220 -4.97 -14.97 -9.61
C ASN A 220 -3.54 -14.47 -9.85
N TRP A 221 -2.66 -14.43 -8.84
CA TRP A 221 -1.31 -13.89 -9.03
C TRP A 221 -0.34 -14.94 -9.63
N PRO A 222 0.44 -14.61 -10.67
CA PRO A 222 1.39 -15.56 -11.27
C PRO A 222 2.63 -15.78 -10.38
N THR A 223 3.36 -16.87 -10.60
CA THR A 223 4.64 -17.15 -9.91
C THR A 223 5.76 -16.25 -10.41
N GLU A 224 5.76 -15.97 -11.71
CA GLU A 224 6.73 -15.09 -12.35
C GLU A 224 6.42 -13.63 -12.02
N GLY A 225 7.47 -12.81 -11.86
CA GLY A 225 7.31 -11.36 -11.75
C GLY A 225 6.73 -10.77 -13.03
N PHE A 226 6.09 -9.60 -12.91
CA PHE A 226 5.57 -8.90 -14.08
C PHE A 226 6.73 -8.20 -14.81
N PRO A 227 7.09 -8.64 -16.04
CA PRO A 227 8.19 -8.02 -16.76
C PRO A 227 7.90 -6.55 -17.02
N THR A 228 8.96 -5.75 -17.00
CA THR A 228 8.83 -4.30 -17.23
C THR A 228 8.36 -4.03 -18.67
N PRO A 229 7.68 -2.90 -18.93
CA PRO A 229 7.20 -2.57 -20.28
C PRO A 229 8.32 -2.52 -21.34
N ASP A 230 9.55 -2.25 -20.94
CA ASP A 230 10.73 -2.18 -21.82
C ASP A 230 11.30 -3.57 -22.18
N GLU A 231 11.01 -4.60 -21.39
CA GLU A 231 11.54 -5.96 -21.56
C GLU A 231 10.62 -6.86 -22.40
N VAL A 232 9.30 -6.61 -22.39
CA VAL A 232 8.30 -7.49 -23.05
C VAL A 232 7.14 -6.69 -23.63
N ASP A 233 6.97 -6.78 -24.95
CA ASP A 233 5.77 -6.30 -25.65
C ASP A 233 4.64 -7.34 -25.53
N TYR A 234 3.78 -7.17 -24.53
CA TYR A 234 2.66 -8.07 -24.25
C TYR A 234 1.70 -8.27 -25.44
N SER A 235 1.69 -7.35 -26.42
CA SER A 235 0.89 -7.49 -27.65
C SER A 235 1.42 -8.62 -28.56
N LYS A 236 2.73 -8.90 -28.52
CA LYS A 236 3.37 -9.98 -29.30
C LYS A 236 3.17 -11.36 -28.70
N ILE A 237 2.96 -11.45 -27.38
CA ILE A 237 2.64 -12.71 -26.69
C ILE A 237 1.26 -13.24 -27.11
N LEU A 238 0.32 -12.34 -27.41
CA LEU A 238 -1.02 -12.70 -27.89
C LEU A 238 -1.02 -13.14 -29.36
N THR A 239 -0.20 -12.52 -30.21
CA THR A 239 -0.17 -12.83 -31.66
C THR A 239 0.58 -14.13 -31.99
N LEU A 240 1.51 -14.58 -31.14
CA LEU A 240 2.27 -15.82 -31.36
C LEU A 240 1.44 -17.11 -31.29
N GLN A 241 0.20 -17.08 -30.78
CA GLN A 241 -0.61 -18.30 -30.61
C GLN A 241 -1.89 -18.35 -31.46
N GLU A 242 -2.22 -17.29 -32.22
CA GLU A 242 -3.42 -17.27 -33.07
C GLU A 242 -3.24 -17.87 -34.48
N THR A 243 -2.04 -18.35 -34.85
CA THR A 243 -1.83 -19.01 -36.16
C THR A 243 -1.38 -20.47 -36.01
N PRO A 244 -2.26 -21.47 -36.19
CA PRO A 244 -1.84 -22.85 -36.32
C PRO A 244 -1.53 -23.12 -37.80
N SER A 245 -0.25 -23.05 -38.19
CA SER A 245 0.18 -23.62 -39.48
C SER A 245 1.36 -24.58 -39.28
N SER A 246 1.30 -25.68 -40.02
CA SER A 246 1.94 -26.97 -39.74
C SER A 246 3.48 -26.98 -39.80
N ASP A 247 4.13 -25.89 -40.23
CA ASP A 247 5.58 -25.87 -40.47
C ASP A 247 6.43 -25.44 -39.26
N GLN A 248 5.80 -24.96 -38.18
CA GLN A 248 6.52 -24.49 -36.98
C GLN A 248 6.76 -25.56 -35.91
N LYS A 249 6.25 -26.79 -36.07
CA LYS A 249 6.53 -27.91 -35.14
C LYS A 249 8.03 -28.24 -35.08
N ILE A 250 8.74 -28.11 -36.20
CA ILE A 250 10.18 -28.41 -36.29
C ILE A 250 11.01 -27.31 -35.57
N VAL A 251 10.52 -26.07 -35.51
CA VAL A 251 11.20 -24.95 -34.85
C VAL A 251 10.91 -24.95 -33.34
N ALA A 252 9.70 -25.33 -32.94
CA ALA A 252 9.30 -25.46 -31.53
C ALA A 252 10.04 -26.61 -30.81
N GLU A 253 10.24 -27.75 -31.46
CA GLU A 253 11.07 -28.85 -30.91
C GLU A 253 12.55 -28.45 -30.77
N ARG A 254 13.09 -27.70 -31.74
CA ARG A 254 14.48 -27.19 -31.68
C ARG A 254 14.70 -26.15 -30.58
N LEU A 255 13.67 -25.41 -30.18
CA LEU A 255 13.74 -24.43 -29.08
C LEU A 255 13.53 -25.09 -27.71
N SER A 256 12.76 -26.18 -27.64
CA SER A 256 12.55 -26.94 -26.41
C SER A 256 13.80 -27.67 -25.93
N GLU A 257 14.69 -28.08 -26.85
CA GLU A 257 15.96 -28.74 -26.51
C GLU A 257 16.98 -27.79 -25.86
N LYS A 258 16.82 -26.47 -26.02
CA LYS A 258 17.80 -25.46 -25.56
C LYS A 258 17.46 -24.83 -24.19
N ASN A 259 16.26 -25.06 -23.65
CA ASN A 259 15.82 -24.54 -22.35
C ASN A 259 16.11 -25.48 -21.16
N GLY A 260 16.90 -26.53 -21.37
CA GLY A 260 17.20 -27.55 -20.36
C GLY A 260 18.27 -27.20 -19.32
N ASP A 261 18.98 -26.07 -19.41
CA ASP A 261 20.07 -25.78 -18.47
C ASP A 261 20.09 -24.32 -18.03
N ILE A 262 19.32 -24.02 -16.97
CA ILE A 262 19.45 -22.78 -16.21
C ILE A 262 20.60 -22.97 -15.21
N ARG A 263 21.84 -22.73 -15.67
CA ARG A 263 22.96 -22.46 -14.76
C ARG A 263 23.88 -21.38 -15.32
N HIS A 264 24.07 -20.38 -14.47
CA HIS A 264 25.16 -19.42 -14.46
C HIS A 264 25.12 -18.28 -15.48
N SER A 265 25.07 -17.06 -14.93
CA SER A 265 25.54 -15.85 -15.59
C SER A 265 26.91 -16.05 -16.22
N THR A 266 27.11 -15.30 -17.31
CA THR A 266 28.34 -15.13 -18.10
C THR A 266 28.44 -16.07 -19.30
N GLU A 267 27.89 -15.66 -20.44
CA GLU A 267 28.68 -15.66 -21.67
C GLU A 267 28.17 -14.66 -22.70
N LYS A 268 29.14 -13.96 -23.29
CA LYS A 268 29.01 -12.97 -24.35
C LYS A 268 28.40 -13.62 -25.60
N LEU A 269 27.43 -12.97 -26.25
CA LEU A 269 27.14 -13.24 -27.66
C LEU A 269 27.93 -12.27 -28.56
N PRO A 270 28.29 -12.69 -29.78
CA PRO A 270 29.48 -12.22 -30.50
C PRO A 270 29.30 -10.85 -31.17
N ASN A 271 30.44 -10.17 -31.29
CA ASN A 271 30.63 -8.86 -31.90
C ASN A 271 30.17 -8.81 -33.37
N GLY A 272 29.26 -7.88 -33.66
CA GLY A 272 29.22 -7.14 -34.94
C GLY A 272 29.59 -5.69 -34.64
N PRO A 273 30.38 -5.01 -35.49
CA PRO A 273 30.86 -3.66 -35.20
C PRO A 273 29.71 -2.66 -35.30
N ASP A 274 29.75 -1.63 -34.45
CA ASP A 274 28.97 -0.39 -34.53
C ASP A 274 27.61 -0.31 -33.81
N PHE A 275 27.53 -0.74 -32.54
CA PHE A 275 26.50 -0.22 -31.61
C PHE A 275 26.98 -0.15 -30.14
N ASP A 276 28.18 0.41 -29.91
CA ASP A 276 28.63 0.79 -28.56
C ASP A 276 28.03 2.15 -28.16
N SER A 277 26.84 2.16 -27.54
CA SER A 277 26.42 3.21 -26.59
C SER A 277 25.04 2.96 -25.96
N ALA A 278 24.81 1.78 -25.39
CA ALA A 278 23.89 1.72 -24.24
C ALA A 278 24.69 2.17 -23.00
N PRO A 279 24.30 3.26 -22.30
CA PRO A 279 25.04 3.67 -21.11
C PRO A 279 24.93 2.57 -20.06
N LYS A 280 26.08 1.95 -19.72
CA LYS A 280 26.18 1.03 -18.58
C LYS A 280 25.63 1.77 -17.35
N SER A 281 24.54 1.26 -16.80
CA SER A 281 23.93 1.81 -15.58
C SER A 281 25.01 1.98 -14.51
N PRO A 282 25.07 3.14 -13.82
CA PRO A 282 26.12 3.39 -12.85
C PRO A 282 26.11 2.31 -11.76
N PRO A 283 27.28 1.89 -11.23
CA PRO A 283 27.34 0.86 -10.21
C PRO A 283 26.53 1.29 -8.98
N PHE A 284 25.81 0.36 -8.35
CA PHE A 284 24.89 0.60 -7.23
C PHE A 284 25.49 1.53 -6.16
N ARG A 285 26.74 1.27 -5.76
CA ARG A 285 27.47 2.09 -4.77
C ARG A 285 27.58 3.56 -5.19
N ARG A 286 27.84 3.85 -6.47
CA ARG A 286 27.92 5.23 -6.97
C ARG A 286 26.55 5.91 -7.01
N SER A 287 25.47 5.15 -7.20
CA SER A 287 24.10 5.68 -7.16
C SER A 287 23.66 5.99 -5.72
N VAL A 288 23.91 5.08 -4.78
CA VAL A 288 23.55 5.25 -3.35
C VAL A 288 24.33 6.40 -2.68
N PHE A 289 25.61 6.60 -3.03
CA PHE A 289 26.39 7.73 -2.53
C PHE A 289 26.25 9.00 -3.37
N SER A 290 25.30 9.04 -4.32
CA SER A 290 25.03 10.26 -5.08
C SER A 290 24.45 11.34 -4.16
N PRO A 291 24.90 12.61 -4.25
CA PRO A 291 24.38 13.69 -3.42
C PRO A 291 22.86 13.88 -3.61
N ILE A 292 22.35 13.63 -4.82
CA ILE A 292 20.92 13.72 -5.13
C ILE A 292 20.14 12.63 -4.37
N PHE A 293 20.66 11.41 -4.35
CA PHE A 293 20.03 10.29 -3.63
C PHE A 293 20.05 10.55 -2.13
N LEU A 294 21.19 10.96 -1.57
CA LEU A 294 21.31 11.27 -0.14
C LEU A 294 20.39 12.43 0.28
N TRP A 295 20.31 13.50 -0.52
CA TRP A 295 19.38 14.59 -0.27
C TRP A 295 17.93 14.10 -0.30
N SER A 296 17.55 13.30 -1.30
CA SER A 296 16.22 12.70 -1.38
C SER A 296 15.92 11.78 -0.21
N LEU A 297 16.91 11.03 0.29
CA LEU A 297 16.75 10.15 1.45
C LEU A 297 16.46 10.97 2.72
N VAL A 298 17.21 12.06 2.93
CA VAL A 298 17.02 12.95 4.08
C VAL A 298 15.67 13.64 4.01
N THR A 299 15.31 14.24 2.87
CA THR A 299 14.04 14.96 2.74
C THR A 299 12.85 14.02 2.89
N MET A 300 12.87 12.86 2.21
CA MET A 300 11.80 11.87 2.32
C MET A 300 11.70 11.30 3.74
N GLY A 301 12.84 11.00 4.37
CA GLY A 301 12.88 10.52 5.75
C GLY A 301 12.29 11.52 6.74
N MET A 302 12.65 12.81 6.62
CA MET A 302 12.10 13.87 7.45
C MET A 302 10.60 14.08 7.21
N SER A 303 10.14 14.02 5.96
CA SER A 303 8.72 14.11 5.63
C SER A 303 7.93 12.95 6.21
N GLN A 304 8.41 11.72 6.08
CA GLN A 304 7.75 10.53 6.64
C GLN A 304 7.70 10.58 8.17
N LEU A 305 8.81 10.95 8.83
CA LEU A 305 8.85 11.09 10.28
C LEU A 305 7.83 12.14 10.77
N ARG A 306 7.75 13.28 10.09
CA ARG A 306 6.77 14.33 10.41
C ARG A 306 5.33 13.84 10.28
N ILE A 307 5.02 13.08 9.23
CA ILE A 307 3.68 12.52 9.02
C ILE A 307 3.34 11.51 10.12
N ILE A 308 4.24 10.58 10.43
CA ILE A 308 4.01 9.57 11.48
C ILE A 308 3.81 10.23 12.85
N PHE A 309 4.66 11.21 13.19
CA PHE A 309 4.51 11.98 14.41
C PHE A 309 3.16 12.71 14.47
N PHE A 310 2.77 13.38 13.38
CA PHE A 310 1.48 14.04 13.26
C PHE A 310 0.32 13.05 13.49
N MET A 311 0.38 11.86 12.88
CA MET A 311 -0.66 10.84 13.04
C MET A 311 -0.78 10.32 14.48
N GLY A 312 0.34 10.14 15.18
CA GLY A 312 0.35 9.70 16.58
C GLY A 312 -0.15 10.78 17.55
N ALA A 313 0.16 12.05 17.28
CA ALA A 313 -0.21 13.18 18.14
C ALA A 313 -1.53 13.87 17.74
N MET A 314 -2.17 13.47 16.64
CA MET A 314 -3.31 14.17 16.05
C MET A 314 -4.46 14.38 17.04
N ASN A 315 -4.85 13.32 17.77
CA ASN A 315 -5.96 13.39 18.71
C ASN A 315 -5.67 14.38 19.84
N LYS A 316 -4.45 14.36 20.41
CA LYS A 316 -4.00 15.31 21.44
C LYS A 316 -3.92 16.75 20.91
N MET A 317 -3.47 16.94 19.67
CA MET A 317 -3.44 18.26 19.05
C MET A 317 -4.85 18.81 18.82
N LEU A 318 -5.79 17.96 18.38
CA LEU A 318 -7.21 18.31 18.24
C LEU A 318 -7.85 18.63 19.60
N GLU A 319 -7.58 17.81 20.61
CA GLU A 319 -8.05 18.02 21.99
C GLU A 319 -7.60 19.40 22.50
N PHE A 320 -6.30 19.70 22.40
CA PHE A 320 -5.75 21.01 22.78
C PHE A 320 -6.39 22.18 22.02
N MET A 321 -6.67 22.02 20.72
CA MET A 321 -7.33 23.07 19.93
C MET A 321 -8.80 23.27 20.31
N VAL A 322 -9.50 22.21 20.71
CA VAL A 322 -10.90 22.31 21.16
C VAL A 322 -10.98 22.94 22.54
N THR A 323 -10.10 22.54 23.46
CA THR A 323 -10.06 23.04 24.84
C THR A 323 -9.39 24.40 25.00
N HIS A 324 -8.71 24.90 23.95
CA HIS A 324 -7.84 26.08 24.03
C HIS A 324 -6.77 25.99 25.14
N GLY A 325 -6.48 24.77 25.62
CA GLY A 325 -5.59 24.54 26.76
C GLY A 325 -6.23 24.74 28.14
N GLU A 326 -7.55 24.94 28.25
CA GLU A 326 -8.27 25.00 29.52
C GLU A 326 -8.85 23.62 29.89
N GLU A 327 -8.49 23.09 31.06
CA GLU A 327 -9.07 21.87 31.62
C GLU A 327 -10.45 22.19 32.23
N LEU A 328 -11.49 22.29 31.41
CA LEU A 328 -12.87 22.43 31.87
C LEU A 328 -13.54 21.03 31.93
N PRO A 329 -13.77 20.47 33.13
CA PRO A 329 -14.27 19.10 33.28
C PRO A 329 -15.77 18.93 32.94
N SER A 330 -16.48 20.00 32.55
CA SER A 330 -17.93 19.96 32.37
C SER A 330 -18.41 19.45 31.01
N ASP A 331 -17.58 19.51 29.95
CA ASP A 331 -17.99 19.17 28.56
C ASP A 331 -17.02 18.17 27.87
N GLU A 332 -16.38 17.26 28.60
CA GLU A 332 -15.41 16.29 28.04
C GLU A 332 -16.00 15.38 26.96
N LEU A 333 -17.28 15.01 27.10
CA LEU A 333 -17.99 14.20 26.12
C LEU A 333 -18.18 14.96 24.79
N GLU A 334 -18.42 16.28 24.84
CA GLU A 334 -18.45 17.13 23.65
C GLU A 334 -17.06 17.29 23.01
N ILE A 335 -16.00 17.31 23.83
CA ILE A 335 -14.62 17.39 23.35
C ILE A 335 -14.26 16.12 22.59
N GLU A 336 -14.56 14.94 23.13
CA GLU A 336 -14.32 13.66 22.45
C GLU A 336 -15.11 13.57 21.14
N GLU A 337 -16.38 13.98 21.14
CA GLU A 337 -17.21 14.00 19.94
C GLU A 337 -16.61 14.91 18.86
N LYS A 338 -16.16 16.12 19.24
CA LYS A 338 -15.48 17.05 18.32
C LYS A 338 -14.17 16.48 17.79
N VAL A 339 -13.32 15.90 18.65
CA VAL A 339 -12.05 15.26 18.23
C VAL A 339 -12.31 14.11 17.27
N SER A 340 -13.29 13.26 17.58
CA SER A 340 -13.74 12.15 16.74
C SER A 340 -14.24 12.64 15.38
N PHE A 341 -15.05 13.71 15.37
CA PHE A 341 -15.57 14.34 14.15
C PHE A 341 -14.45 14.88 13.26
N TYR A 342 -13.50 15.65 13.81
CA TYR A 342 -12.37 16.18 13.05
C TYR A 342 -11.41 15.09 12.56
N SER A 343 -11.15 14.06 13.38
CA SER A 343 -10.38 12.88 12.96
C SER A 343 -11.05 12.16 11.78
N SER A 344 -12.39 12.07 11.80
CA SER A 344 -13.16 11.45 10.72
C SER A 344 -13.12 12.28 9.43
N ILE A 345 -13.18 13.61 9.53
CA ILE A 345 -13.00 14.51 8.38
C ILE A 345 -11.61 14.33 7.78
N PHE A 346 -10.56 14.35 8.61
CA PHE A 346 -9.19 14.15 8.16
C PHE A 346 -9.02 12.83 7.39
N GLY A 347 -9.56 11.74 7.94
CA GLY A 347 -9.58 10.43 7.27
C GLY A 347 -10.33 10.44 5.94
N THR A 348 -11.50 11.08 5.89
CA THR A 348 -12.34 11.16 4.68
C THR A 348 -11.67 11.98 3.59
N LEU A 349 -10.96 13.06 3.93
CA LEU A 349 -10.23 13.88 2.96
C LEU A 349 -9.13 13.08 2.24
N GLN A 350 -8.57 12.02 2.84
CA GLN A 350 -7.58 11.16 2.20
C GLN A 350 -8.16 10.32 1.07
N LEU A 351 -9.49 10.13 0.99
CA LEU A 351 -10.15 9.54 -0.19
C LEU A 351 -9.97 10.39 -1.46
N LEU A 352 -9.71 11.70 -1.32
CA LEU A 352 -9.43 12.56 -2.47
C LEU A 352 -8.17 12.11 -3.22
N CYS A 353 -7.23 11.42 -2.57
CA CYS A 353 -6.07 10.83 -3.25
C CYS A 353 -6.48 9.78 -4.29
N LEU A 354 -7.53 9.00 -4.03
CA LEU A 354 -8.06 8.02 -4.98
C LEU A 354 -8.56 8.67 -6.28
N LEU A 355 -9.04 9.92 -6.21
CA LEU A 355 -9.54 10.67 -7.37
C LEU A 355 -8.43 11.49 -8.05
N THR A 356 -7.56 12.12 -7.27
CA THR A 356 -6.55 13.06 -7.78
C THR A 356 -5.29 12.36 -8.31
N CYS A 357 -4.86 11.24 -7.73
CA CYS A 357 -3.67 10.53 -8.20
C CYS A 357 -3.81 9.95 -9.63
N PRO A 358 -4.95 9.36 -10.03
CA PRO A 358 -5.15 8.91 -11.42
C PRO A 358 -5.06 10.06 -12.44
N LEU A 359 -5.53 11.25 -12.10
CA LEU A 359 -5.43 12.43 -12.98
C LEU A 359 -3.97 12.80 -13.25
N ILE A 360 -3.11 12.75 -12.22
CA ILE A 360 -1.67 13.00 -12.36
C ILE A 360 -1.02 11.92 -13.24
N GLY A 361 -1.37 10.65 -13.01
CA GLY A 361 -0.86 9.53 -13.81
C GLY A 361 -1.28 9.62 -15.28
N TYR A 362 -2.53 10.03 -15.54
CA TYR A 362 -3.04 10.26 -16.89
C TYR A 362 -2.27 11.36 -17.63
N ILE A 363 -2.00 12.48 -16.94
CA ILE A 363 -1.18 13.56 -17.51
C ILE A 363 0.24 13.05 -17.82
N MET A 364 0.81 12.21 -16.97
CA MET A 364 2.14 11.62 -17.19
C MET A 364 2.15 10.65 -18.37
N ASP A 365 1.15 9.78 -18.49
CA ASP A 365 1.00 8.87 -19.65
C ASP A 365 0.82 9.66 -20.95
N TRP A 366 0.03 10.74 -20.94
CA TRP A 366 -0.15 11.61 -22.11
C TRP A 366 1.17 12.24 -22.56
N ARG A 367 1.93 12.80 -21.63
CA ARG A 367 3.25 13.40 -21.91
C ARG A 367 4.28 12.40 -22.41
N MET A 368 4.31 11.19 -21.84
CA MET A 368 5.22 10.13 -22.31
C MET A 368 4.86 9.70 -23.73
N LYS A 369 3.56 9.62 -24.05
CA LYS A 369 3.09 9.29 -25.39
C LYS A 369 3.54 10.34 -26.41
N ASP A 370 3.36 11.63 -26.12
CA ASP A 370 3.84 12.73 -26.97
C ASP A 370 5.35 12.61 -27.29
N CYS A 371 6.18 12.30 -26.28
CA CYS A 371 7.61 12.10 -26.48
C CYS A 371 7.98 10.86 -27.31
N THR A 372 7.14 9.82 -27.30
CA THR A 372 7.37 8.58 -28.06
C THR A 372 6.97 8.77 -29.53
N ASP A 373 5.86 9.47 -29.76
CA ASP A 373 5.38 9.86 -31.08
C ASP A 373 6.35 10.86 -31.74
N GLU A 374 6.96 11.79 -30.99
CA GLU A 374 8.00 12.69 -31.51
C GLU A 374 9.27 11.97 -31.97
N LYS A 375 9.65 10.85 -31.33
CA LYS A 375 10.86 10.07 -31.66
C LYS A 375 10.66 9.11 -32.83
N THR A 376 9.42 8.75 -33.15
CA THR A 376 9.09 7.81 -34.23
C THR A 376 8.90 8.48 -35.59
N VAL A 377 8.82 9.82 -35.64
CA VAL A 377 8.84 10.57 -36.92
C VAL A 377 10.29 10.64 -37.45
N PRO A 378 10.61 10.07 -38.62
CA PRO A 378 11.94 10.17 -39.19
C PRO A 378 12.28 11.63 -39.54
N PRO A 379 13.55 12.06 -39.39
CA PRO A 379 13.96 13.46 -39.54
C PRO A 379 13.69 14.06 -40.93
N ARG A 380 13.35 13.26 -41.95
CA ARG A 380 13.00 13.74 -43.29
C ARG A 380 11.64 14.45 -43.37
N HIS A 381 10.65 14.09 -42.55
CA HIS A 381 9.34 14.76 -42.60
C HIS A 381 9.25 16.03 -41.75
N ARG A 382 10.20 16.25 -40.83
CA ARG A 382 10.24 17.48 -40.02
C ARG A 382 10.70 18.69 -40.85
N ALA A 383 11.48 18.49 -41.91
CA ALA A 383 11.91 19.54 -42.82
C ALA A 383 10.85 19.91 -43.90
N GLU A 384 10.01 18.96 -44.32
CA GLU A 384 8.96 19.21 -45.31
C GLU A 384 7.73 19.93 -44.72
N ALA A 385 7.46 19.74 -43.42
CA ALA A 385 6.37 20.43 -42.73
C ALA A 385 6.66 21.93 -42.50
N ASP A 386 7.92 22.30 -42.25
CA ASP A 386 8.33 23.71 -42.10
C ASP A 386 8.51 24.45 -43.43
N GLN A 387 8.67 23.73 -44.56
CA GLN A 387 8.69 24.34 -45.89
C GLN A 387 7.29 24.72 -46.40
N PHE A 388 6.24 23.99 -45.99
CA PHE A 388 4.86 24.26 -46.46
C PHE A 388 4.13 25.39 -45.72
N THR A 389 4.68 25.89 -44.61
CA THR A 389 4.12 27.02 -43.85
C THR A 389 4.71 28.37 -44.24
N HIS A 390 5.83 28.40 -44.99
CA HIS A 390 6.49 29.65 -45.40
C HIS A 390 6.26 30.06 -46.87
N GLU A 391 5.62 29.21 -47.68
CA GLU A 391 5.22 29.54 -49.05
C GLU A 391 3.70 29.44 -49.23
N ARG A 392 2.98 30.46 -48.79
CA ARG A 392 1.74 30.87 -49.47
C ARG A 392 1.71 32.40 -49.57
N PRO A 393 1.58 32.96 -50.79
CA PRO A 393 1.70 34.40 -51.07
C PRO A 393 0.58 35.25 -50.47
#